data_AF-A0A7G9WK16-F1
#
_entry.id   AF-A0A7G9WK16-F1
#
_cell.length_a   1.000
_cell.length_b   1.000
_cell.length_c   1.000
_cell.angle_alpha   90.00
_cell.angle_beta   90.00
_cell.angle_gamma   90.00
#
_symmetry.space_group_name_H-M   'P 1'
#
loop_
_entity.id
_entity.type
_entity.pdbx_description
1 polymer ?
#
loop_
_entity_poly.entity_id
_entity_poly.type
_entity_poly.pdbx_seq_one_letter_code
_entity_poly.pdbx_strand_id
1 'polypeptide(L)'
;MKPSMIILLIIIVLLFTLAAELIRYVIYRKSMHFTCPKCKTAFKPTLKNFLLSGTSNSASAGKMLTCPKCGKREFMEPEKDRL
;
A
#
# COMPACT_ATOMS: atom_id res chain seq x y z
N MET A 1 -27.70 23.03 9.20
CA MET A 1 -27.32 21.60 9.02
C MET A 1 -27.25 20.94 10.38
N LYS A 2 -27.96 19.82 10.59
CA LYS A 2 -27.92 19.10 11.88
C LYS A 2 -26.55 18.42 12.05
N PRO A 3 -25.94 18.45 13.25
CA PRO A 3 -24.61 17.86 13.48
C PRO A 3 -24.55 16.38 13.07
N SER A 4 -25.67 15.66 13.16
CA SER A 4 -25.85 14.28 12.71
C SER A 4 -25.56 14.08 11.21
N MET A 5 -25.85 15.08 10.37
CA MET A 5 -25.59 15.00 8.92
C MET A 5 -24.12 15.22 8.58
N ILE A 6 -23.44 16.09 9.34
CA ILE A 6 -22.00 16.35 9.17
C ILE A 6 -21.21 15.08 9.56
N ILE A 7 -21.57 14.46 10.68
CA ILE A 7 -20.95 13.20 11.13
C ILE A 7 -21.14 12.10 10.08
N LEU A 8 -22.35 11.97 9.51
CA LEU A 8 -22.62 10.99 8.47
C LEU A 8 -21.73 11.22 7.23
N LEU A 9 -21.59 12.47 6.77
CA LEU A 9 -20.73 12.79 5.63
C LEU A 9 -19.25 12.45 5.90
N ILE A 10 -18.75 12.75 7.11
CA ILE A 10 -17.37 12.40 7.50
C ILE A 10 -17.17 10.88 7.48
N ILE A 11 -18.12 10.11 8.02
CA ILE A 11 -18.06 8.64 8.01
C ILE A 11 -18.05 8.12 6.57
N ILE A 12 -18.91 8.65 5.70
CA ILE A 12 -18.96 8.26 4.29
C ILE A 12 -17.61 8.52 3.61
N VAL A 13 -17.04 9.71 3.79
CA VAL A 13 -15.72 10.06 3.22
C VAL A 13 -14.61 9.13 3.74
N LEU A 14 -14.61 8.80 5.03
CA LEU A 14 -13.68 7.84 5.62
C LEU A 14 -13.84 6.44 5.01
N LEU A 15 -15.07 5.96 4.85
CA LEU A 15 -15.33 4.65 4.23
C LEU A 15 -14.86 4.60 2.77
N PHE A 16 -15.10 5.67 2.00
CA PHE A 16 -14.65 5.77 0.61
C PHE A 16 -13.12 5.76 0.50
N THR A 17 -12.41 6.49 1.36
CA THR A 17 -10.93 6.51 1.33
C THR A 17 -10.33 5.15 1.70
N LEU A 18 -10.88 4.48 2.71
CA LEU A 18 -10.46 3.12 3.10
C LEU A 18 -10.73 2.10 1.99
N ALA A 19 -11.88 2.17 1.33
CA ALA A 19 -12.22 1.28 0.21
C ALA A 19 -11.26 1.48 -0.98
N ALA A 20 -10.92 2.73 -1.32
CA ALA A 20 -9.97 3.03 -2.39
C ALA A 20 -8.57 2.45 -2.13
N GLU A 21 -8.08 2.57 -0.89
CA GLU A 21 -6.79 2.00 -0.48
C GLU A 21 -6.80 0.47 -0.54
N LEU A 22 -7.92 -0.17 -0.15
CA LEU A 22 -8.06 -1.62 -0.22
C LEU A 22 -8.06 -2.12 -1.66
N ILE A 23 -8.79 -1.46 -2.57
CA ILE A 23 -8.80 -1.80 -4.00
C ILE A 23 -7.40 -1.69 -4.60
N ARG A 24 -6.69 -0.59 -4.30
CA ARG A 24 -5.30 -0.41 -4.72
C ARG A 24 -4.44 -1.55 -4.22
N TYR A 25 -4.49 -1.86 -2.93
CA TYR A 25 -3.71 -2.95 -2.33
C TYR A 25 -3.95 -4.29 -3.05
N VAL A 26 -5.20 -4.64 -3.36
CA VAL A 26 -5.53 -5.89 -4.06
C VAL A 26 -4.94 -5.92 -5.46
N ILE A 27 -5.07 -4.83 -6.23
CA ILE A 27 -4.50 -4.73 -7.58
C ILE A 27 -2.98 -4.87 -7.53
N TYR A 28 -2.32 -4.15 -6.62
CA TYR A 28 -0.87 -4.21 -6.42
C TYR A 28 -0.40 -5.62 -6.09
N ARG A 29 -1.04 -6.27 -5.11
CA ARG A 29 -0.67 -7.62 -4.70
C ARG A 29 -0.83 -8.62 -5.86
N LYS A 30 -1.75 -8.39 -6.79
CA LYS A 30 -1.99 -9.30 -7.91
C LYS A 30 -1.03 -9.06 -9.09
N SER A 31 -0.57 -7.83 -9.29
CA SER A 31 0.14 -7.42 -10.52
C SER A 31 1.60 -6.99 -10.30
N MET A 32 2.04 -6.83 -9.05
CA MET A 32 3.37 -6.32 -8.74
C MET A 32 4.01 -7.08 -7.58
N HIS A 33 5.34 -7.17 -7.62
CA HIS A 33 6.19 -7.61 -6.51
C HIS A 33 7.27 -6.58 -6.24
N PHE A 34 7.92 -6.70 -5.09
CA PHE A 34 9.04 -5.86 -4.70
C PHE A 34 10.24 -6.75 -4.46
N THR A 35 11.39 -6.32 -4.96
CA THR A 35 12.65 -7.03 -4.77
C THR A 35 13.50 -6.27 -3.76
N CYS A 36 13.84 -6.93 -2.65
CA CYS A 36 14.71 -6.31 -1.65
C CYS A 36 16.13 -6.12 -2.22
N PRO A 37 16.72 -4.91 -2.20
CA PRO A 37 18.06 -4.67 -2.75
C PRO A 37 19.17 -5.36 -1.93
N LYS A 38 18.93 -5.68 -0.65
CA LYS A 38 19.94 -6.28 0.23
C LYS A 38 20.01 -7.79 0.11
N CYS A 39 18.86 -8.47 0.10
CA CYS A 39 18.80 -9.95 0.10
C CYS A 39 18.21 -10.53 -1.19
N LYS A 40 17.93 -9.67 -2.19
CA LYS A 40 17.38 -10.01 -3.52
C LYS A 40 16.11 -10.86 -3.48
N THR A 41 15.40 -10.83 -2.35
CA THR A 41 14.19 -11.63 -2.18
C THR A 41 13.03 -10.83 -2.76
N ALA A 42 12.35 -11.42 -3.74
CA ALA A 42 11.08 -10.95 -4.25
C ALA A 42 9.98 -11.29 -3.24
N PHE A 43 9.16 -10.31 -2.89
CA PHE A 43 8.03 -10.52 -2.01
C PHE A 43 6.89 -9.56 -2.34
N LYS A 44 5.70 -9.91 -1.86
CA LYS A 44 4.51 -9.07 -1.94
C LYS A 44 4.25 -8.47 -0.55
N PRO A 45 4.21 -7.12 -0.40
CA PRO A 45 4.05 -6.50 0.90
C PRO A 45 2.70 -6.88 1.50
N THR A 46 2.69 -7.14 2.80
CA THR A 46 1.46 -7.34 3.58
C THR A 46 0.72 -6.01 3.71
N LEU A 47 -0.61 -6.04 3.91
CA LEU A 47 -1.44 -4.84 4.09
C LEU A 47 -0.86 -3.86 5.13
N LYS A 48 -0.37 -4.38 6.27
CA LYS A 48 0.29 -3.55 7.30
C LYS A 48 1.50 -2.80 6.75
N ASN A 49 2.38 -3.49 6.03
CA ASN A 49 3.58 -2.86 5.44
C ASN A 49 3.22 -1.89 4.32
N PHE A 50 2.15 -2.16 3.58
CA PHE A 50 1.65 -1.28 2.53
C PHE A 50 1.11 0.03 3.11
N LEU A 51 0.30 -0.04 4.17
CA LEU A 51 -0.25 1.14 4.87
C LEU A 51 0.85 1.93 5.62
N LEU A 52 1.84 1.24 6.19
CA LEU A 52 2.97 1.86 6.91
C LEU A 52 4.09 2.35 5.97
N SER A 53 3.99 2.13 4.66
CA SER A 53 5.01 2.51 3.68
C SER A 53 5.12 4.02 3.43
N GLY A 54 4.28 4.83 4.09
CA GLY A 54 4.20 6.27 3.89
C GLY A 54 3.32 6.63 2.68
N THR A 55 2.80 7.85 2.68
CA THR A 55 1.84 8.44 1.74
C THR A 55 2.39 8.68 0.32
N SER A 56 3.24 7.81 -0.21
CA SER A 56 3.47 7.77 -1.66
C SER A 56 2.27 7.11 -2.33
N ASN A 57 1.23 7.90 -2.57
CA ASN A 57 -0.06 7.48 -3.15
C ASN A 57 0.03 7.12 -4.64
N SER A 58 1.21 7.19 -5.26
CA SER A 58 1.36 6.87 -6.67
C SER A 58 1.48 5.36 -6.88
N ALA A 59 0.64 4.85 -7.77
CA ALA A 59 0.63 3.46 -8.27
C ALA A 59 2.00 2.96 -8.80
N SER A 60 2.91 3.90 -9.06
CA SER A 60 4.18 3.73 -9.77
C SER A 60 5.39 4.27 -9.01
N ALA A 61 5.19 4.88 -7.82
CA ALA A 61 6.32 5.38 -7.04
C ALA A 61 6.83 4.28 -6.11
N GLY A 62 8.16 4.18 -5.99
CA GLY A 62 8.76 3.31 -4.99
C GLY A 62 8.31 3.64 -3.57
N LYS A 63 8.40 2.64 -2.71
CA LYS A 63 7.87 2.65 -1.33
C LYS A 63 8.95 2.20 -0.35
N MET A 64 8.98 2.81 0.84
CA MET A 64 9.81 2.30 1.94
C MET A 64 9.14 1.08 2.55
N LEU A 65 9.65 -0.11 2.23
CA LEU A 65 9.11 -1.38 2.69
C LEU A 65 10.10 -2.10 3.59
N THR A 66 9.57 -2.77 4.61
CA THR A 66 10.33 -3.70 5.44
C THR A 66 10.37 -5.06 4.76
N CYS A 67 11.56 -5.54 4.43
CA CYS A 67 11.72 -6.86 3.85
C CYS A 67 11.36 -7.94 4.88
N PRO A 68 10.47 -8.91 4.55
CA PRO A 68 10.09 -9.97 5.48
C PRO A 68 11.22 -10.98 5.74
N LYS A 69 12.22 -11.06 4.85
CA LYS A 69 13.35 -12.00 4.99
C LYS A 69 14.50 -11.43 5.80
N CYS A 70 14.92 -10.19 5.51
CA CYS A 70 16.09 -9.59 6.16
C CYS A 70 15.74 -8.53 7.23
N GLY A 71 14.46 -8.19 7.40
CA GLY A 71 13.99 -7.22 8.39
C GLY A 71 14.38 -5.76 8.13
N LYS A 72 15.18 -5.48 7.08
CA LYS A 72 15.62 -4.12 6.74
C LYS A 72 14.50 -3.35 6.05
N ARG A 73 14.32 -2.10 6.46
CA ARG A 73 13.44 -1.13 5.81
C ARG A 73 14.25 -0.36 4.79
N GLU A 74 13.89 -0.53 3.51
CA GLU A 74 14.60 0.07 2.39
C GLU A 74 13.57 0.61 1.38
N PHE A 75 14.00 1.56 0.56
CA PHE A 75 13.21 1.98 -0.59
C PHE A 75 13.23 0.89 -1.65
N MET A 76 12.04 0.49 -2.12
CA MET A 76 11.87 -0.57 -3.12
C MET A 76 10.91 -0.07 -4.19
N GLU A 77 11.28 -0.25 -5.44
CA GLU A 77 10.40 0.05 -6.58
C GLU A 77 9.49 -1.15 -6.89
N PRO A 78 8.22 -0.91 -7.21
CA PRO A 78 7.32 -1.98 -7.63
C PRO A 78 7.72 -2.49 -9.01
N GLU A 79 7.95 -3.79 -9.12
CA GLU A 79 8.19 -4.48 -10.38
C GLU A 79 6.91 -5.19 -10.81
N LYS A 80 6.48 -5.01 -12.06
CA LYS A 80 5.31 -5.72 -12.58
C LYS A 80 5.62 -7.20 -12.69
N ASP A 81 4.73 -8.05 -12.18
CA ASP A 81 4.77 -9.48 -12.42
C ASP A 81 4.64 -9.67 -13.95
N ARG A 82 5.67 -10.19 -14.62
CA ARG A 82 5.54 -10.61 -16.02
C ARG A 82 4.57 -11.80 -16.05
N LEU A 83 3.42 -11.61 -16.68
CA LEU A 83 2.48 -12.67 -17.05
C LEU A 83 3.18 -13.72 -17.91
#